data_AF-A0A550BTR7-F1
#
_entry.id   AF-A0A550BTR7-F1
#
_cell.length_a   1.000
_cell.length_b   1.000
_cell.length_c   1.000
_cell.angle_alpha   90.00
_cell.angle_beta   90.00
_cell.angle_gamma   90.00
#
_symmetry.space_group_name_H-M   'P 1'
#
loop_
_entity.id
_entity.type
_entity.pdbx_description
1 polymer ?
#
loop_
_entity_poly.entity_id
_entity_poly.type
_entity_poly.pdbx_seq_one_letter_code
_entity_poly.pdbx_strand_id
1 'polypeptide(L)'
;MSNEQQKTDQIAAHLYTKLAHVVNHGRATDSRAGKTDKWFNLELPDSEVLSREDRERYKAVSIPPHPPPLELQVLLSVPPAPNQALVYAAADAPRLRVEPVPRAVVLESWALTFISRGELDPDLPAATTYKHGISLFRSVFSLLRLLPVWR
;
A
#
# COMPACT_ATOMS: atom_id res chain seq x y z
N MET A 1 -19.53 -13.10 18.15
CA MET A 1 -18.15 -12.65 17.85
C MET A 1 -17.44 -12.42 19.17
N SER A 2 -16.27 -13.02 19.38
CA SER A 2 -15.49 -12.75 20.60
C SER A 2 -14.90 -11.33 20.53
N ASN A 3 -14.66 -10.71 21.70
CA ASN A 3 -14.02 -9.39 21.78
C ASN A 3 -12.61 -9.41 21.17
N GLU A 4 -11.90 -10.54 21.27
CA GLU A 4 -10.58 -10.70 20.65
C GLU A 4 -10.66 -10.74 19.12
N GLN A 5 -11.65 -11.44 18.56
CA GLN A 5 -11.85 -11.48 17.12
C GLN A 5 -12.09 -10.09 16.53
N GLN A 6 -12.93 -9.28 17.20
CA GLN A 6 -13.19 -7.89 16.79
C GLN A 6 -11.94 -7.02 16.82
N LYS A 7 -11.07 -7.20 17.83
CA LYS A 7 -9.79 -6.49 17.92
C LYS A 7 -8.83 -6.92 16.81
N THR A 8 -8.75 -8.22 16.52
CA THR A 8 -7.91 -8.74 15.44
C THR A 8 -8.37 -8.22 14.08
N ASP A 9 -9.68 -8.24 13.81
CA ASP A 9 -10.26 -7.68 12.59
C ASP A 9 -10.01 -6.18 12.47
N GLN A 10 -10.09 -5.43 13.59
CA GLN A 10 -9.73 -4.01 13.61
C GLN A 10 -8.25 -3.78 13.25
N ILE A 11 -7.34 -4.56 13.85
CA ILE A 11 -5.91 -4.47 13.54
C ILE A 11 -5.66 -4.79 12.07
N ALA A 12 -6.31 -5.83 11.54
CA ALA A 12 -6.20 -6.22 10.15
C ALA A 12 -6.69 -5.10 9.23
N ALA A 13 -7.87 -4.53 9.48
CA ALA A 13 -8.39 -3.39 8.72
C ALA A 13 -7.39 -2.22 8.69
N HIS A 14 -6.74 -1.94 9.82
CA HIS A 14 -5.69 -0.92 9.91
C HIS A 14 -4.41 -1.30 9.16
N LEU A 15 -4.03 -2.58 9.06
CA LEU A 15 -2.90 -3.00 8.20
C LEU A 15 -3.17 -2.62 6.73
N TYR A 16 -4.38 -2.90 6.22
CA TYR A 16 -4.76 -2.56 4.85
C TYR A 16 -4.73 -1.06 4.59
N THR A 17 -5.36 -0.26 5.47
CA THR A 17 -5.38 1.20 5.28
C THR A 17 -4.00 1.83 5.45
N LYS A 18 -3.23 1.34 6.43
CA LYS A 18 -1.89 1.86 6.69
C LYS A 18 -0.94 1.64 5.52
N LEU A 19 -1.02 0.50 4.83
CA LEU A 19 -0.23 0.27 3.62
C LEU A 19 -0.49 1.35 2.56
N ALA A 20 -1.76 1.66 2.31
CA ALA A 20 -2.12 2.72 1.36
C ALA A 20 -1.60 4.10 1.80
N HIS A 21 -1.67 4.43 3.09
CA HIS A 21 -1.12 5.69 3.62
C HIS A 21 0.40 5.77 3.46
N VAL A 22 1.11 4.70 3.78
CA VAL A 22 2.58 4.63 3.69
C VAL A 22 3.05 4.72 2.25
N VAL A 23 2.45 3.95 1.33
CA VAL A 23 2.77 4.00 -0.10
C VAL A 23 2.44 5.37 -0.69
N ASN A 24 1.24 5.91 -0.42
CA ASN A 24 0.86 7.23 -0.90
C ASN A 24 1.80 8.32 -0.38
N HIS A 25 2.15 8.31 0.90
CA HIS A 25 3.11 9.27 1.45
C HIS A 25 4.49 9.18 0.77
N GLY A 26 4.94 7.98 0.39
CA GLY A 26 6.22 7.80 -0.28
C GLY A 26 6.23 8.14 -1.78
N ARG A 27 5.07 8.37 -2.41
CA ARG A 27 4.94 8.45 -3.88
C ARG A 27 4.09 9.61 -4.40
N ALA A 28 3.21 10.17 -3.57
CA ALA A 28 2.35 11.27 -3.97
C ALA A 28 3.18 12.51 -4.31
N THR A 29 2.91 13.09 -5.47
CA THR A 29 3.51 14.34 -5.93
C THR A 29 2.71 15.57 -5.46
N ASP A 30 1.47 15.38 -5.03
CA ASP A 30 0.62 16.41 -4.41
C ASP A 30 0.49 16.14 -2.90
N SER A 31 0.95 17.08 -2.08
CA SER A 31 0.89 16.98 -0.63
C SER A 31 -0.40 17.64 -0.12
N ARG A 32 -1.44 16.85 0.13
CA ARG A 32 -2.65 17.34 0.81
C ARG A 32 -2.52 17.15 2.30
N ALA A 33 -2.61 18.26 3.04
CA ALA A 33 -2.70 18.22 4.49
C ALA A 33 -4.08 17.66 4.89
N GLY A 34 -4.10 16.51 5.55
CA GLY A 34 -5.30 15.85 6.01
C GLY A 34 -5.20 15.43 7.48
N LYS A 35 -6.24 14.74 7.96
CA LYS A 35 -6.21 14.05 9.25
C LYS A 35 -5.02 13.08 9.28
N THR A 36 -4.38 12.91 10.43
CA THR A 36 -3.23 12.00 10.57
C THR A 36 -3.63 10.66 11.15
N ASP A 37 -3.17 9.57 10.54
CA ASP A 37 -3.22 8.22 11.09
C ASP A 37 -1.99 7.96 11.96
N LYS A 38 -2.25 7.51 13.20
CA LYS A 38 -1.21 7.23 14.22
C LYS A 38 -1.05 5.74 14.51
N TRP A 39 -1.71 4.87 13.75
CA TRP A 39 -1.63 3.43 13.95
C TRP A 39 -0.21 2.91 13.70
N PHE A 40 0.16 1.86 14.43
CA PHE A 40 1.46 1.19 14.36
C PHE A 40 2.66 2.10 14.67
N ASN A 41 2.47 3.09 15.54
CA ASN A 41 3.52 4.03 16.00
C ASN A 41 4.27 4.70 14.85
N LEU A 42 3.54 5.07 13.80
CA LEU A 42 4.03 5.81 12.64
C LEU A 42 2.99 6.88 12.31
N GLU A 43 3.33 8.16 12.41
CA GLU A 43 2.37 9.23 12.10
C GLU A 43 2.47 9.61 10.62
N LEU A 44 1.37 9.50 9.87
CA LEU A 44 1.29 9.85 8.46
C LEU A 44 -0.04 10.54 8.16
N PRO A 45 -0.11 11.44 7.17
CA PRO A 45 -1.38 11.96 6.69
C PRO A 45 -2.23 10.83 6.12
N ASP A 46 -3.52 10.85 6.43
CA ASP A 46 -4.53 9.99 5.84
C ASP A 46 -4.52 10.21 4.33
N SER A 47 -4.60 9.11 3.60
CA SER A 47 -4.74 9.12 2.15
C SER A 47 -6.16 8.73 1.76
N GLU A 48 -6.71 9.45 0.78
CA GLU A 48 -7.99 9.10 0.15
C GLU A 48 -7.85 8.06 -0.97
N VAL A 49 -6.66 7.47 -1.16
CA VAL A 49 -6.40 6.43 -2.18
C VAL A 49 -7.36 5.24 -2.06
N LEU A 50 -7.66 4.80 -0.83
CA LEU A 50 -8.70 3.80 -0.61
C LEU A 50 -10.04 4.47 -0.38
N SER A 51 -10.99 4.18 -1.26
CA SER A 51 -12.38 4.63 -1.12
C SER A 51 -13.00 4.08 0.16
N ARG A 52 -14.08 4.70 0.64
CA ARG A 52 -14.81 4.20 1.80
C ARG A 52 -15.28 2.76 1.58
N GLU A 53 -15.77 2.45 0.38
CA GLU A 53 -16.24 1.11 0.03
C GLU A 53 -15.13 0.08 0.09
N ASP A 54 -13.94 0.39 -0.44
CA ASP A 54 -12.79 -0.52 -0.38
C ASP A 54 -12.37 -0.80 1.06
N ARG A 55 -12.41 0.22 1.94
CA ARG A 55 -12.09 0.05 3.37
C ARG A 55 -13.07 -0.87 4.09
N GLU A 56 -14.37 -0.80 3.76
CA GLU A 56 -15.37 -1.68 4.38
C GLU A 56 -15.10 -3.16 4.08
N ARG A 57 -14.55 -3.48 2.91
CA ARG A 57 -14.21 -4.87 2.52
C ARG A 57 -13.20 -5.52 3.46
N TYR A 58 -12.33 -4.74 4.10
CA TYR A 58 -11.27 -5.25 4.98
C TYR A 58 -11.62 -5.23 6.47
N LYS A 59 -12.85 -4.86 6.86
CA LYS A 59 -13.25 -4.77 8.27
C LYS A 59 -13.53 -6.11 8.95
N ALA A 60 -13.76 -7.17 8.18
CA ALA A 60 -14.16 -8.48 8.71
C ALA A 60 -13.36 -9.60 8.03
N VAL A 61 -12.03 -9.53 8.10
CA VAL A 61 -11.13 -10.50 7.43
C VAL A 61 -11.30 -11.92 7.97
N SER A 62 -11.69 -12.06 9.23
CA SER A 62 -11.86 -13.35 9.91
C SER A 62 -13.10 -14.13 9.45
N ILE A 63 -14.06 -13.49 8.78
CA ILE A 63 -15.35 -14.10 8.41
C ILE A 63 -15.35 -14.39 6.90
N PRO A 64 -15.61 -15.64 6.47
CA PRO A 64 -15.79 -15.95 5.06
C PRO A 64 -17.00 -15.22 4.44
N PRO A 65 -16.94 -14.81 3.17
CA PRO A 65 -15.80 -14.93 2.26
C PRO A 65 -14.67 -13.95 2.63
N HIS A 66 -13.43 -14.42 2.62
CA HIS A 66 -12.27 -13.58 2.91
C HIS A 66 -12.11 -12.49 1.83
N PRO A 67 -11.59 -11.31 2.21
CA PRO A 67 -11.45 -10.22 1.25
C PRO A 67 -10.42 -10.54 0.17
N PRO A 68 -10.59 -9.98 -1.04
CA PRO A 68 -9.59 -10.12 -2.09
C PRO A 68 -8.27 -9.46 -1.67
N PRO A 69 -7.14 -9.81 -2.34
CA PRO A 69 -5.89 -9.08 -2.16
C PRO A 69 -6.08 -7.58 -2.38
N LEU A 70 -5.49 -6.77 -1.50
CA LEU A 70 -5.36 -5.35 -1.76
C LEU A 70 -4.20 -5.14 -2.72
N GLU A 71 -4.48 -4.58 -3.90
CA GLU A 71 -3.48 -4.21 -4.89
C GLU A 71 -3.38 -2.69 -4.99
N LEU A 72 -2.16 -2.16 -4.84
CA LEU A 72 -1.84 -0.75 -5.03
C LEU A 72 -0.79 -0.64 -6.13
N GLN A 73 -1.06 0.22 -7.11
CA GLN A 73 -0.14 0.48 -8.21
C GLN A 73 0.35 1.92 -8.13
N VAL A 74 1.66 2.08 -8.29
CA VAL A 74 2.30 3.39 -8.41
C VAL A 74 2.53 3.64 -9.89
N LEU A 75 1.97 4.72 -10.40
CA LEU A 75 1.94 5.02 -11.83
C LEU A 75 2.72 6.31 -12.13
N LEU A 76 3.52 6.28 -13.18
CA LEU A 76 3.98 7.49 -13.87
C LEU A 76 2.89 7.92 -14.85
N SER A 77 2.19 9.00 -14.54
CA SER A 77 1.23 9.62 -15.47
C SER A 77 1.98 10.36 -16.56
N VAL A 78 1.69 10.04 -17.81
CA VAL A 78 2.33 10.64 -18.98
C VAL A 78 1.28 11.50 -19.69
N PRO A 79 1.25 12.83 -19.45
CA PRO A 79 0.30 13.71 -20.10
C PRO A 79 0.59 13.78 -21.60
N PRO A 80 -0.43 13.99 -22.44
CA PRO A 80 -0.22 14.24 -23.87
C PRO A 80 0.56 15.55 -24.03
N ALA A 81 1.74 15.46 -24.62
CA ALA A 81 2.60 16.62 -24.83
C ALA A 81 3.09 16.65 -26.29
N PRO A 82 2.71 17.66 -27.08
CA PRO A 82 3.19 17.77 -28.46
C PRO A 82 4.70 18.01 -28.46
N ASN A 83 5.40 17.41 -29.42
CA ASN A 83 6.86 17.51 -29.58
C ASN A 83 7.69 17.00 -28.37
N GLN A 84 7.09 16.23 -27.47
CA GLN A 84 7.80 15.49 -26.42
C GLN A 84 7.65 13.99 -26.66
N ALA A 85 8.68 13.23 -26.31
CA ALA A 85 8.67 11.77 -26.40
C ALA A 85 9.08 11.18 -25.06
N LEU A 86 8.38 10.13 -24.64
CA LEU A 86 8.78 9.35 -23.47
C LEU A 86 10.00 8.50 -23.85
N VAL A 87 11.05 8.57 -23.04
CA VAL A 87 12.31 7.87 -23.27
C VAL A 87 12.72 7.14 -22.00
N TYR A 88 13.00 5.85 -22.14
CA TYR A 88 13.66 5.06 -21.12
C TYR A 88 15.18 5.24 -21.23
N ALA A 89 15.80 5.75 -20.16
CA ALA A 89 17.24 5.96 -20.08
C ALA A 89 17.83 5.02 -19.03
N ALA A 90 18.42 3.91 -19.49
CA ALA A 90 19.21 3.03 -18.64
C ALA A 90 20.64 3.60 -18.44
N ALA A 91 21.26 3.31 -17.30
CA ALA A 91 22.58 3.87 -16.94
C ALA A 91 23.67 3.56 -17.98
N ASP A 92 23.66 2.35 -18.55
CA ASP A 92 24.71 1.85 -19.45
C ASP A 92 24.19 1.50 -20.86
N ALA A 93 22.99 1.97 -21.22
CA ALA A 93 22.35 1.62 -22.49
C ALA A 93 21.88 2.87 -23.26
N PRO A 94 21.77 2.76 -24.60
CA PRO A 94 21.23 3.85 -25.41
C PRO A 94 19.79 4.18 -24.97
N ARG A 95 19.43 5.45 -25.10
CA ARG A 95 18.09 5.95 -24.81
C ARG A 95 17.07 5.28 -25.74
N LEU A 96 16.09 4.59 -25.15
CA LEU A 96 15.04 3.88 -25.88
C LEU A 96 13.76 4.70 -25.85
N ARG A 97 13.25 5.07 -27.02
CA ARG A 97 11.97 5.76 -27.14
C ARG A 97 10.83 4.77 -26.88
N VAL A 98 9.89 5.13 -26.02
CA VAL A 98 8.71 4.30 -25.70
C VAL A 98 7.60 4.67 -26.67
N GLU A 99 7.20 3.73 -27.54
CA GLU A 99 6.14 3.90 -28.53
C GLU A 99 5.18 2.70 -28.51
N PRO A 100 3.85 2.91 -28.60
CA PRO A 100 3.18 4.21 -28.54
C PRO A 100 3.36 4.88 -27.17
N VAL A 101 3.35 6.21 -27.11
CA VAL A 101 3.44 6.93 -25.83
C VAL A 101 2.27 6.52 -24.94
N PRO A 102 2.52 5.81 -23.82
CA PRO A 102 1.45 5.33 -22.95
C PRO A 102 0.85 6.50 -22.17
N ARG A 103 -0.39 6.35 -21.69
CA ARG A 103 -0.99 7.35 -20.77
C ARG A 103 -0.44 7.22 -19.34
N ALA A 104 -0.04 6.02 -18.95
CA ALA A 104 0.53 5.73 -17.66
C ALA A 104 1.51 4.54 -17.76
N VAL A 105 2.56 4.56 -16.96
CA VAL A 105 3.51 3.44 -16.81
C VAL A 105 3.47 2.96 -15.37
N VAL A 106 3.25 1.67 -15.16
CA VAL A 106 3.33 1.06 -13.82
C VAL A 106 4.79 1.03 -13.39
N LEU A 107 5.11 1.69 -12.28
CA LEU A 107 6.44 1.70 -11.70
C LEU A 107 6.59 0.71 -10.55
N GLU A 108 5.55 0.54 -9.73
CA GLU A 108 5.52 -0.41 -8.63
C GLU A 108 4.14 -1.06 -8.50
N SER A 109 4.11 -2.30 -8.03
CA SER A 109 2.90 -3.01 -7.63
C SER A 109 3.10 -3.56 -6.21
N TRP A 110 2.19 -3.20 -5.32
CA TRP A 110 2.17 -3.63 -3.93
C TRP A 110 0.91 -4.47 -3.71
N ALA A 111 1.09 -5.66 -3.15
CA ALA A 111 -0.02 -6.56 -2.84
C ALA A 111 -0.02 -6.90 -1.34
N LEU A 112 -1.19 -6.83 -0.71
CA LEU A 112 -1.43 -7.35 0.63
C LEU A 112 -2.54 -8.38 0.60
N THR A 113 -2.18 -9.63 0.86
CA THR A 113 -3.09 -10.78 0.79
C THR A 113 -3.31 -11.36 2.16
N PHE A 114 -4.57 -11.56 2.53
CA PHE A 114 -4.93 -12.35 3.70
C PHE A 114 -4.88 -13.84 3.34
N ILE A 115 -4.18 -14.63 4.15
CA ILE A 115 -4.07 -16.08 3.99
C ILE A 115 -4.58 -16.70 5.28
N SER A 116 -5.76 -17.34 5.21
CA SER A 116 -6.26 -18.16 6.31
C SER A 116 -5.45 -19.45 6.39
N ARG A 117 -4.72 -19.64 7.49
CA ARG A 117 -3.88 -20.82 7.72
C ARG A 117 -4.57 -21.88 8.59
N GLY A 118 -5.90 -22.00 8.53
CA GLY A 118 -6.66 -23.05 9.25
C GLY A 118 -6.29 -23.21 10.73
N GLU A 119 -6.54 -24.40 11.30
CA GLU A 119 -6.25 -24.74 12.70
C GLU A 119 -4.76 -25.08 12.98
N LEU A 120 -3.88 -24.93 11.98
CA LEU A 120 -2.51 -25.43 12.04
C LEU A 120 -1.52 -24.50 12.76
N ASP A 121 -1.86 -23.21 12.89
CA ASP A 121 -1.04 -22.22 13.59
C ASP A 121 -1.70 -21.85 14.93
N PRO A 122 -0.95 -21.79 16.06
CA PRO A 122 -1.50 -21.33 17.31
C PRO A 122 -1.94 -19.87 17.19
N ASP A 123 -3.12 -19.54 17.73
CA ASP A 123 -3.66 -18.18 17.70
C ASP A 123 -2.66 -17.20 18.34
N LEU A 124 -2.23 -16.22 17.54
CA LEU A 124 -1.35 -15.17 18.02
C LEU A 124 -2.18 -14.09 18.73
N PRO A 125 -1.80 -13.67 19.95
CA PRO A 125 -2.52 -12.59 20.63
C PRO A 125 -2.52 -11.30 19.82
N ALA A 126 -3.66 -10.59 19.81
CA ALA A 126 -3.83 -9.34 19.06
C ALA A 126 -2.73 -8.30 19.34
N ALA A 127 -2.27 -8.21 20.60
CA ALA A 127 -1.18 -7.32 21.00
C ALA A 127 0.15 -7.65 20.29
N THR A 128 0.45 -8.94 20.07
CA THR A 128 1.65 -9.37 19.37
C THR A 128 1.53 -9.08 17.86
N THR A 129 0.36 -9.35 17.27
CA THR A 129 0.06 -8.98 15.88
C THR A 129 0.25 -7.48 15.63
N TYR A 130 -0.23 -6.62 16.54
CA TYR A 130 -0.01 -5.18 16.47
C TYR A 130 1.48 -4.81 16.50
N LYS A 131 2.28 -5.43 17.39
CA LYS A 131 3.73 -5.20 17.47
C LYS A 131 4.45 -5.61 16.18
N HIS A 132 4.05 -6.72 15.55
CA HIS A 132 4.58 -7.09 14.23
C HIS A 132 4.23 -6.04 13.16
N GLY A 133 3.01 -5.51 13.20
CA GLY A 133 2.60 -4.39 12.33
C GLY A 133 3.51 -3.16 12.47
N ILE A 134 3.95 -2.80 13.69
CA ILE A 134 4.91 -1.70 13.91
C ILE A 134 6.21 -1.95 13.14
N SER A 135 6.81 -3.14 13.31
CA SER A 135 8.07 -3.49 12.65
C SER A 135 7.92 -3.51 11.14
N LEU A 136 6.80 -4.07 10.64
CA LEU A 136 6.47 -4.12 9.22
C LEU A 136 6.41 -2.71 8.63
N PHE A 137 5.61 -1.80 9.20
CA PHE A 137 5.44 -0.47 8.60
C PHE A 137 6.67 0.41 8.71
N ARG A 138 7.50 0.26 9.74
CA ARG A 138 8.83 0.90 9.75
C ARG A 138 9.71 0.39 8.62
N SER A 139 9.70 -0.91 8.39
CA SER A 139 10.47 -1.53 7.30
C SER A 139 9.98 -1.07 5.92
N VAL A 140 8.67 -1.06 5.69
CA VAL A 140 8.06 -0.58 4.43
C VAL A 140 8.36 0.91 4.23
N PHE A 141 8.23 1.73 5.27
CA PHE A 141 8.53 3.17 5.20
C PHE A 141 9.99 3.44 4.83
N SER A 142 10.94 2.65 5.36
CA SER A 142 12.35 2.73 4.97
C SER A 142 12.58 2.21 3.56
N LEU A 143 11.97 1.07 3.19
CA LEU A 143 12.10 0.47 1.86
C LEU A 143 11.65 1.42 0.76
N LEU A 144 10.56 2.15 0.96
CA LEU A 144 10.03 3.12 -0.02
C LEU A 144 11.06 4.20 -0.40
N ARG A 145 12.05 4.50 0.45
CA ARG A 145 13.12 5.48 0.17
C ARG A 145 14.34 4.89 -0.52
N LEU A 146 14.40 3.57 -0.62
CA LEU A 146 15.50 2.83 -1.25
C LEU A 146 15.12 2.37 -2.67
N LEU A 147 13.82 2.20 -2.94
CA LEU A 147 13.32 1.79 -4.25
C LEU A 147 13.57 2.87 -5.32
N PRO A 148 13.78 2.49 -6.60
CA PRO A 148 14.16 3.42 -7.67
C PRO A 148 13.19 4.59 -7.85
N VAL A 149 11.89 4.36 -7.63
CA VAL A 149 10.82 5.35 -7.85
C VAL A 149 10.87 6.51 -6.85
N TRP A 150 11.66 6.39 -5.78
CA TRP A 150 11.89 7.50 -4.85
C TRP A 150 12.76 8.62 -5.44
N ARG A 151 13.62 8.31 -6.42
CA ARG A 151 14.53 9.25 -7.05
C ARG A 151 13.92 9.84 -8.32
#